data_AF-A0A6G1K5Y6-F1
#
_entry.id   AF-A0A6G1K5Y6-F1
#
_cell.length_a   1.000
_cell.length_b   1.000
_cell.length_c   1.000
_cell.angle_alpha   90.00
_cell.angle_beta   90.00
_cell.angle_gamma   90.00
#
_symmetry.space_group_name_H-M   'P 1'
#
loop_
_entity.id
_entity.type
_entity.pdbx_description
1 polymer ?
#
loop_
_entity_poly.entity_id
_entity_poly.type
_entity_poly.pdbx_seq_one_letter_code
_entity_poly.pdbx_strand_id
1 'polypeptide(L)'
;MDEKKLEALLVRKLAGMPKDHLPILKLTDILGQTPMAAHLLHIPSDLQLTFFLANRSVINANLGLAIKDSSQQSLDITRAIFFYRLDTAHQFARYHDSSRWNISLYIALLSLPPHATSFYSPTYISPAARRFMLSYLDAVVETHNEPYTFGRREAFIDLWKESAYDFFSIKAASQAKFIRRQTVRLNAEWEAELDGMRKSMKQDDYKARVVPWVGVLIPGRVDQGRRVVGINAGARGANNTGKQDVRDKSNVEEGRNKLLEALMVPLDEMEVDVDGQSGSAQYELVCKLPAALAALKNMSAKEMLAALFRMF
;
A
#
# COMPACT_ATOMS: atom_id res chain seq x y z
N MET A 1 -23.71 11.42 25.17
CA MET A 1 -22.84 12.40 24.47
C MET A 1 -23.72 13.10 23.44
N ASP A 2 -23.61 14.42 23.28
CA ASP A 2 -24.38 15.19 22.28
C ASP A 2 -24.04 14.72 20.85
N GLU A 3 -25.01 14.70 19.94
CA GLU A 3 -24.87 14.26 18.55
C GLU A 3 -23.78 15.07 17.83
N LYS A 4 -23.75 16.39 18.04
CA LYS A 4 -22.72 17.27 17.49
C LYS A 4 -21.31 16.92 17.99
N LYS A 5 -21.19 16.46 19.23
CA LYS A 5 -19.91 16.02 19.80
C LYS A 5 -19.46 14.69 19.18
N LEU A 6 -20.38 13.76 18.95
CA LEU A 6 -20.08 12.49 18.27
C LEU A 6 -19.67 12.71 16.81
N GLU A 7 -20.36 13.61 16.11
CA GLU A 7 -20.01 13.98 14.73
C GLU A 7 -18.62 14.61 14.66
N ALA A 8 -18.33 15.59 15.53
CA ALA A 8 -17.00 16.20 15.61
C ALA A 8 -15.91 15.18 15.95
N LEU A 9 -16.20 14.23 16.85
CA LEU A 9 -15.28 13.14 17.19
C LEU A 9 -15.04 12.20 16.01
N LEU A 10 -16.08 11.85 15.25
CA LEU A 10 -15.95 11.03 14.05
C LEU A 10 -15.05 11.72 13.02
N VAL A 11 -15.30 13.00 12.73
CA VAL A 11 -14.47 13.80 11.81
C VAL A 11 -13.01 13.82 12.27
N ARG A 12 -12.76 14.07 13.56
CA ARG A 12 -11.39 14.05 14.13
C ARG A 12 -10.73 12.68 14.01
N LYS A 13 -11.45 11.59 14.30
CA LYS A 13 -10.88 10.24 14.21
C LYS A 13 -10.59 9.84 12.75
N LEU A 14 -11.41 10.29 11.80
CA LEU A 14 -11.22 10.01 10.38
C LEU A 14 -10.20 10.95 9.70
N ALA A 15 -9.72 12.00 10.38
CA ALA A 15 -8.76 12.95 9.82
C ALA A 15 -7.45 12.26 9.39
N GLY A 16 -6.80 12.78 8.35
CA GLY A 16 -5.51 12.27 7.84
C GLY A 16 -5.61 11.07 6.89
N MET A 17 -6.78 10.45 6.73
CA MET A 17 -6.98 9.43 5.70
C MET A 17 -6.91 10.05 4.29
N PRO A 18 -6.36 9.34 3.29
CA PRO A 18 -6.40 9.80 1.91
C PRO A 18 -7.82 9.99 1.41
N LYS A 19 -8.01 11.01 0.56
CA LYS A 19 -9.28 11.25 -0.12
C LYS A 19 -9.69 10.01 -0.92
N ASP A 20 -10.99 9.70 -0.91
CA ASP A 20 -11.60 8.58 -1.62
C ASP A 20 -11.12 7.19 -1.16
N HIS A 21 -10.38 7.11 -0.05
CA HIS A 21 -9.98 5.82 0.51
C HIS A 21 -11.15 5.13 1.21
N LEU A 22 -11.92 5.89 2.01
CA LEU A 22 -13.19 5.45 2.59
C LEU A 22 -14.36 6.13 1.87
N PRO A 23 -15.56 5.51 1.88
CA PRO A 23 -16.78 6.23 1.56
C PRO A 23 -16.96 7.44 2.49
N ILE A 24 -17.77 8.41 2.07
CA ILE A 24 -18.14 9.54 2.93
C ILE A 24 -19.05 8.99 4.04
N LEU A 25 -18.47 8.78 5.22
CA LEU A 25 -19.17 8.27 6.39
C LEU A 25 -19.80 9.42 7.19
N LYS A 26 -21.07 9.25 7.55
CA LYS A 26 -21.80 10.16 8.45
C LYS A 26 -22.02 9.48 9.80
N LEU A 27 -22.36 10.27 10.82
CA LEU A 27 -22.73 9.72 12.12
C LEU A 27 -23.92 8.74 12.02
N THR A 28 -24.87 8.99 11.12
CA THR A 28 -25.99 8.07 10.86
C THR A 28 -25.53 6.69 10.36
N ASP A 29 -24.40 6.61 9.66
CA ASP A 29 -23.83 5.33 9.21
C ASP A 29 -23.26 4.53 10.38
N ILE A 30 -22.64 5.21 11.35
CA ILE A 30 -22.14 4.62 12.60
C ILE A 30 -23.30 4.15 13.46
N LEU A 31 -24.30 5.02 13.69
CA LEU A 31 -25.46 4.71 14.53
C LEU A 31 -26.33 3.59 13.93
N GLY A 32 -26.53 3.63 12.61
CA GLY A 32 -27.29 2.62 11.87
C GLY A 32 -26.50 1.37 11.50
N GLN A 33 -25.19 1.33 11.78
CA GLN A 33 -24.28 0.26 11.36
C GLN A 33 -24.45 -0.12 9.89
N THR A 34 -24.49 0.89 9.02
CA THR A 34 -24.74 0.67 7.58
C THR A 34 -23.62 -0.21 6.99
N PRO A 35 -23.89 -1.00 5.94
CA PRO A 35 -22.87 -1.88 5.35
C PRO A 35 -21.57 -1.16 4.97
N MET A 36 -21.65 0.12 4.59
CA MET A 36 -20.48 0.94 4.26
C MET A 36 -19.60 1.29 5.46
N ALA A 37 -20.15 1.31 6.67
CA ALA A 37 -19.41 1.53 7.91
C ALA A 37 -18.98 0.21 8.56
N ALA A 38 -19.83 -0.83 8.46
CA ALA A 38 -19.61 -2.12 9.09
C ALA A 38 -18.61 -3.00 8.34
N HIS A 39 -18.55 -2.89 7.00
CA HIS A 39 -17.74 -3.78 6.18
C HIS A 39 -17.08 -3.05 5.00
N LEU A 40 -15.84 -2.65 5.21
CA LEU A 40 -14.96 -2.07 4.20
C LEU A 40 -14.25 -3.22 3.46
N LEU A 41 -14.67 -3.47 2.21
CA LEU A 41 -14.20 -4.61 1.41
C LEU A 41 -12.68 -4.69 1.23
N HIS A 42 -11.99 -3.56 1.25
CA HIS A 42 -10.55 -3.46 0.98
C HIS A 42 -9.70 -3.42 2.26
N ILE A 43 -10.31 -3.65 3.42
CA ILE A 43 -9.71 -3.69 4.75
C ILE A 43 -9.91 -5.10 5.34
N PRO A 44 -8.92 -5.71 6.00
CA PRO A 44 -9.09 -6.98 6.70
C PRO A 44 -10.23 -6.94 7.72
N SER A 45 -10.87 -8.09 7.98
CA SER A 45 -12.06 -8.17 8.83
C SER A 45 -11.80 -7.81 10.29
N ASP A 46 -10.59 -8.05 10.77
CA ASP A 46 -10.12 -7.72 12.11
C ASP A 46 -9.68 -6.24 12.25
N LEU A 47 -9.37 -5.59 11.14
CA LEU A 47 -8.94 -4.18 11.09
C LEU A 47 -10.06 -3.23 10.66
N GLN A 48 -11.32 -3.66 10.68
CA GLN A 48 -12.46 -2.84 10.25
C GLN A 48 -12.58 -1.54 11.07
N LEU A 49 -13.52 -0.68 10.66
CA LEU A 49 -13.68 0.66 11.24
C LEU A 49 -13.81 0.66 12.78
N THR A 50 -14.41 -0.39 13.36
CA THR A 50 -14.45 -0.61 14.81
C THR A 50 -13.05 -0.63 15.43
N PHE A 51 -12.13 -1.42 14.89
CA PHE A 51 -10.74 -1.48 15.36
C PHE A 51 -10.05 -0.13 15.21
N PHE A 52 -10.18 0.48 14.03
CA PHE A 52 -9.55 1.76 13.72
C PHE A 52 -10.00 2.87 14.69
N LEU A 53 -11.31 3.02 14.89
CA LEU A 53 -11.86 4.05 15.78
C LEU A 53 -11.43 3.81 17.22
N ALA A 54 -11.47 2.56 17.71
CA ALA A 54 -11.09 2.22 19.07
C ALA A 54 -9.60 2.48 19.35
N ASN A 55 -8.73 2.26 18.36
CA ASN A 55 -7.28 2.39 18.50
C ASN A 55 -6.73 3.73 17.97
N ARG A 56 -7.59 4.70 17.66
CA ARG A 56 -7.16 5.94 17.01
C ARG A 56 -6.19 6.77 17.84
N SER A 57 -6.32 6.77 19.18
CA SER A 57 -5.37 7.44 20.08
C SER A 57 -3.97 6.82 19.99
N VAL A 58 -3.88 5.50 20.03
CA VAL A 58 -2.61 4.75 19.90
C VAL A 58 -1.94 5.00 18.55
N ILE A 59 -2.73 5.03 17.47
CA ILE A 59 -2.22 5.36 16.13
C ILE A 59 -1.70 6.80 16.10
N ASN A 60 -2.45 7.74 16.68
CA ASN A 60 -2.08 9.15 16.69
C ASN A 60 -0.85 9.42 17.56
N ALA A 61 -0.60 8.62 18.59
CA ALA A 61 0.56 8.74 19.49
C ALA A 61 1.90 8.89 18.74
N ASN A 62 1.95 8.39 17.50
CA ASN A 62 3.09 8.49 16.59
C ASN A 62 2.70 9.11 15.23
N LEU A 63 1.77 10.06 15.23
CA LEU A 63 1.28 10.80 14.06
C LEU A 63 0.74 9.93 12.92
N GLY A 64 0.29 8.71 13.23
CA GLY A 64 -0.13 7.74 12.23
C GLY A 64 1.02 7.17 11.39
N LEU A 65 2.27 7.34 11.83
CA LEU A 65 3.46 6.78 11.18
C LEU A 65 3.66 5.32 11.58
N ALA A 66 4.07 4.51 10.60
CA ALA A 66 4.45 3.14 10.86
C ALA A 66 5.81 3.12 11.59
N ILE A 67 5.87 2.41 12.72
CA ILE A 67 7.10 2.20 13.48
C ILE A 67 7.50 0.74 13.35
N LYS A 68 8.75 0.47 13.02
CA LYS A 68 9.24 -0.89 12.80
C LYS A 68 9.41 -1.68 14.09
N ASP A 69 9.77 -1.01 15.18
CA ASP A 69 9.98 -1.62 16.49
C ASP A 69 8.66 -2.19 17.06
N SER A 70 8.59 -3.52 17.18
CA SER A 70 7.44 -4.24 17.72
C SER A 70 7.19 -3.99 19.20
N SER A 71 8.20 -3.50 19.95
CA SER A 71 8.02 -3.11 21.36
C SER A 71 7.31 -1.76 21.51
N GLN A 72 7.39 -0.89 20.49
CA GLN A 72 6.78 0.45 20.50
C GLN A 72 5.43 0.50 19.80
N GLN A 73 5.26 -0.30 18.74
CA GLN A 73 4.01 -0.35 17.97
C GLN A 73 3.68 -1.81 17.68
N SER A 74 2.50 -2.27 18.09
CA SER A 74 2.07 -3.63 17.79
C SER A 74 1.87 -3.84 16.28
N LEU A 75 1.96 -5.09 15.86
CA LEU A 75 1.77 -5.47 14.46
C LEU A 75 0.38 -5.04 13.95
N ASP A 76 -0.69 -5.18 14.73
CA ASP A 76 -2.05 -4.79 14.31
C ASP A 76 -2.18 -3.29 14.07
N ILE A 77 -1.53 -2.45 14.88
CA ILE A 77 -1.48 -1.01 14.66
C ILE A 77 -0.70 -0.69 13.38
N THR A 78 0.44 -1.35 13.16
CA THR A 78 1.19 -1.23 11.90
C THR A 78 0.34 -1.65 10.71
N ARG A 79 -0.36 -2.79 10.78
CA ARG A 79 -1.27 -3.27 9.73
C ARG A 79 -2.36 -2.24 9.46
N ALA A 80 -3.01 -1.71 10.49
CA ALA A 80 -4.01 -0.67 10.33
C ALA A 80 -3.45 0.58 9.62
N ILE A 81 -2.23 1.03 9.97
CA ILE A 81 -1.59 2.17 9.31
C ILE A 81 -1.38 1.92 7.81
N PHE A 82 -0.90 0.73 7.42
CA PHE A 82 -0.71 0.36 6.01
C PHE A 82 -2.04 0.26 5.26
N PHE A 83 -3.04 -0.43 5.82
CA PHE A 83 -4.33 -0.66 5.17
C PHE A 83 -5.17 0.61 5.06
N TYR A 84 -5.15 1.47 6.08
CA TYR A 84 -5.79 2.79 6.07
C TYR A 84 -4.95 3.89 5.40
N ARG A 85 -3.74 3.55 4.95
CA ARG A 85 -2.82 4.44 4.22
C ARG A 85 -2.53 5.75 4.95
N LEU A 86 -2.41 5.68 6.27
CA LEU A 86 -2.16 6.85 7.10
C LEU A 86 -0.73 7.38 6.92
N ASP A 87 0.21 6.47 6.72
CA ASP A 87 1.60 6.80 6.46
C ASP A 87 1.86 6.82 4.96
N THR A 88 2.15 8.02 4.45
CA THR A 88 2.41 8.25 3.03
C THR A 88 3.66 7.53 2.50
N ALA A 89 4.62 7.21 3.37
CA ALA A 89 5.83 6.46 3.04
C ALA A 89 5.62 4.94 3.09
N HIS A 90 4.66 4.46 3.89
CA HIS A 90 4.41 3.04 4.15
C HIS A 90 3.01 2.62 3.68
N GLN A 91 2.87 2.48 2.36
CA GLN A 91 1.61 2.06 1.75
C GLN A 91 1.83 1.37 0.40
N PHE A 92 0.82 0.62 -0.03
CA PHE A 92 0.84 -0.10 -1.31
C PHE A 92 0.20 0.68 -2.47
N ALA A 93 -0.24 1.91 -2.24
CA ALA A 93 -0.94 2.69 -3.26
C ALA A 93 0.03 3.21 -4.32
N ARG A 94 -0.01 2.61 -5.52
CA ARG A 94 0.89 2.92 -6.63
C ARG A 94 0.87 4.36 -7.12
N TYR A 95 -0.11 5.19 -6.76
CA TYR A 95 -0.22 6.56 -7.26
C TYR A 95 0.45 7.59 -6.34
N HIS A 96 0.84 7.18 -5.13
CA HIS A 96 1.58 8.03 -4.22
C HIS A 96 3.06 8.12 -4.64
N ASP A 97 3.65 9.31 -4.59
CA ASP A 97 5.02 9.54 -5.09
C ASP A 97 6.05 8.63 -4.40
N SER A 98 5.99 8.49 -3.08
CA SER A 98 6.88 7.60 -2.31
C SER A 98 6.81 6.15 -2.79
N SER A 99 5.60 5.60 -2.97
CA SER A 99 5.40 4.24 -3.45
C SER A 99 5.88 4.08 -4.90
N ARG A 100 5.57 5.04 -5.78
CA ARG A 100 6.01 5.05 -7.20
C ARG A 100 7.51 5.01 -7.34
N TRP A 101 8.21 5.82 -6.54
CA TRP A 101 9.67 5.88 -6.57
C TRP A 101 10.27 4.58 -6.06
N ASN A 102 9.79 4.04 -4.94
CA ASN A 102 10.26 2.76 -4.42
C ASN A 102 10.03 1.61 -5.42
N ILE A 103 8.85 1.53 -6.05
CA ILE A 103 8.57 0.55 -7.12
C ILE A 103 9.60 0.68 -8.25
N SER A 104 9.82 1.90 -8.77
CA SER A 104 10.75 2.13 -9.88
C SER A 104 12.20 1.76 -9.51
N LEU A 105 12.64 2.13 -8.31
CA LEU A 105 13.98 1.83 -7.81
C LEU A 105 14.17 0.32 -7.60
N TYR A 106 13.20 -0.37 -7.00
CA TYR A 106 13.28 -1.81 -6.78
C TYR A 106 13.30 -2.59 -8.08
N ILE A 107 12.46 -2.25 -9.07
CA ILE A 107 12.51 -2.91 -10.37
C ILE A 107 13.88 -2.68 -11.02
N ALA A 108 14.43 -1.46 -10.95
CA ALA A 108 15.73 -1.16 -11.54
C ALA A 108 16.86 -1.96 -10.86
N LEU A 109 16.84 -2.05 -9.53
CA LEU A 109 17.80 -2.86 -8.77
C LEU A 109 17.67 -4.36 -9.06
N LEU A 110 16.44 -4.87 -9.16
CA LEU A 110 16.15 -6.27 -9.49
C LEU A 110 16.48 -6.63 -10.95
N SER A 111 16.67 -5.63 -11.80
CA SER A 111 17.06 -5.79 -13.21
C SER A 111 18.55 -5.87 -13.41
N LEU A 112 19.35 -5.49 -12.40
CA LEU A 112 20.79 -5.65 -12.44
C LEU A 112 21.15 -7.12 -12.64
N PRO A 113 22.24 -7.42 -13.38
CA PRO A 113 22.73 -8.78 -13.51
C PRO A 113 22.98 -9.39 -12.13
N PRO A 114 22.69 -10.69 -11.93
CA PRO A 114 22.92 -11.38 -10.66
C PRO A 114 24.42 -11.49 -10.28
N HIS A 115 25.32 -10.85 -11.04
CA HIS A 115 26.77 -11.00 -10.98
C HIS A 115 27.51 -9.84 -10.33
N ALA A 116 26.84 -8.97 -9.57
CA ALA A 116 27.54 -8.24 -8.52
C ALA A 116 27.90 -9.23 -7.39
N THR A 117 28.74 -10.24 -7.67
CA THR A 117 29.19 -11.25 -6.68
C THR A 117 30.11 -10.63 -5.62
N SER A 118 30.66 -9.46 -5.92
CA SER A 118 31.45 -8.70 -4.96
C SER A 118 30.54 -7.99 -3.97
N PHE A 119 30.62 -8.39 -2.70
CA PHE A 119 30.04 -7.68 -1.55
C PHE A 119 30.45 -6.21 -1.46
N TYR A 120 31.55 -5.83 -2.12
CA TYR A 120 32.04 -4.45 -2.18
C TYR A 120 31.40 -3.62 -3.28
N SER A 121 30.64 -4.24 -4.18
CA SER A 121 29.92 -3.49 -5.20
C SER A 121 28.85 -2.61 -4.52
N PRO A 122 28.77 -1.31 -4.83
CA PRO A 122 27.71 -0.46 -4.32
C PRO A 122 26.31 -0.92 -4.77
N THR A 123 26.24 -1.78 -5.78
CA THR A 123 25.02 -2.39 -6.31
C THR A 123 24.82 -3.84 -5.84
N TYR A 124 25.61 -4.32 -4.89
CA TYR A 124 25.37 -5.62 -4.27
C TYR A 124 24.01 -5.60 -3.56
N ILE A 125 23.13 -6.53 -3.95
CA ILE A 125 21.83 -6.74 -3.32
C ILE A 125 21.88 -8.09 -2.62
N SER A 126 21.78 -8.08 -1.28
CA SER A 126 21.74 -9.32 -0.51
C SER A 126 20.49 -10.15 -0.87
N PRO A 127 20.51 -11.48 -0.69
CA PRO A 127 19.32 -12.30 -0.87
C PRO A 127 18.13 -11.82 -0.01
N ALA A 128 18.38 -11.31 1.19
CA ALA A 128 17.33 -10.79 2.08
C ALA A 128 16.74 -9.48 1.55
N ALA A 129 17.57 -8.54 1.07
CA ALA A 129 17.13 -7.31 0.43
C ALA A 129 16.33 -7.61 -0.85
N ARG A 130 16.75 -8.61 -1.62
CA ARG A 130 16.02 -9.08 -2.80
C ARG A 130 14.63 -9.60 -2.43
N ARG A 131 14.52 -10.44 -1.39
CA ARG A 131 13.23 -10.94 -0.89
C ARG A 131 12.32 -9.81 -0.42
N PHE A 132 12.87 -8.83 0.30
CA PHE A 132 12.14 -7.65 0.74
C PHE A 132 11.55 -6.86 -0.45
N MET A 133 12.37 -6.56 -1.46
CA MET A 133 11.90 -5.86 -2.66
C MET A 133 10.82 -6.63 -3.42
N LEU A 134 11.01 -7.95 -3.60
CA LEU A 134 10.03 -8.80 -4.28
C LEU A 134 8.70 -8.87 -3.53
N SER A 135 8.75 -9.12 -2.22
CA SER A 135 7.56 -9.19 -1.38
C SER A 135 6.77 -7.88 -1.40
N TYR A 136 7.44 -6.73 -1.43
CA TYR A 136 6.76 -5.44 -1.59
C TYR A 136 6.07 -5.32 -2.96
N LEU A 137 6.76 -5.65 -4.06
CA LEU A 137 6.19 -5.57 -5.40
C LEU A 137 4.98 -6.52 -5.53
N ASP A 138 5.06 -7.72 -4.95
CA ASP A 138 3.94 -8.66 -4.85
C ASP A 138 2.74 -8.09 -4.09
N ALA A 139 2.98 -7.44 -2.95
CA ALA A 139 1.93 -6.78 -2.18
C ALA A 139 1.26 -5.62 -2.95
N VAL A 140 2.03 -4.86 -3.73
CA VAL A 140 1.50 -3.81 -4.62
C VAL A 140 0.65 -4.41 -5.74
N VAL A 141 1.09 -5.53 -6.33
CA VAL A 141 0.32 -6.27 -7.35
C VAL A 141 -1.00 -6.77 -6.78
N GLU A 142 -0.99 -7.42 -5.61
CA GLU A 142 -2.20 -7.87 -4.92
C GLU A 142 -3.15 -6.68 -4.66
N THR A 143 -2.65 -5.59 -4.09
CA THR A 143 -3.45 -4.40 -3.76
C THR A 143 -4.27 -3.88 -4.94
N HIS A 144 -3.70 -3.93 -6.14
CA HIS A 144 -4.35 -3.41 -7.34
C HIS A 144 -5.19 -4.47 -8.07
N ASN A 145 -4.76 -5.72 -8.08
CA ASN A 145 -5.38 -6.79 -8.86
C ASN A 145 -6.52 -7.47 -8.12
N GLU A 146 -6.33 -7.64 -6.82
CA GLU A 146 -7.18 -8.41 -5.93
C GLU A 146 -7.35 -7.61 -4.63
N PRO A 147 -8.03 -6.43 -4.68
CA PRO A 147 -8.10 -5.53 -3.53
C PRO A 147 -8.79 -6.13 -2.29
N TYR A 148 -9.46 -7.27 -2.45
CA TYR A 148 -10.20 -8.01 -1.42
C TYR A 148 -9.43 -9.20 -0.84
N THR A 149 -8.24 -9.51 -1.36
CA THR A 149 -7.32 -10.51 -0.79
C THR A 149 -6.16 -9.79 -0.12
N PHE A 150 -5.68 -10.32 1.01
CA PHE A 150 -4.74 -9.59 1.88
C PHE A 150 -3.42 -10.33 2.12
N GLY A 151 -3.29 -11.58 1.65
CA GLY A 151 -2.21 -12.46 2.06
C GLY A 151 -0.81 -11.94 1.74
N ARG A 152 -0.58 -11.38 0.55
CA ARG A 152 0.73 -10.84 0.17
C ARG A 152 1.02 -9.53 0.87
N ARG A 153 0.01 -8.67 1.06
CA ARG A 153 0.15 -7.44 1.84
C ARG A 153 0.51 -7.71 3.29
N GLU A 154 -0.17 -8.66 3.93
CA GLU A 154 0.11 -9.05 5.32
C GLU A 154 1.48 -9.67 5.46
N ALA A 155 1.83 -10.63 4.60
CA ALA A 155 3.16 -11.23 4.58
C ALA A 155 4.28 -10.18 4.40
N PHE A 156 4.04 -9.13 3.59
CA PHE A 156 4.99 -8.03 3.48
C PHE A 156 5.07 -7.18 4.75
N ILE A 157 3.95 -6.87 5.40
CA ILE A 157 3.96 -6.06 6.64
C ILE A 157 4.74 -6.80 7.74
N ASP A 158 4.52 -8.11 7.86
CA ASP A 158 5.28 -8.97 8.78
C ASP A 158 6.78 -8.95 8.45
N LEU A 159 7.13 -9.19 7.18
CA LEU A 159 8.52 -9.12 6.72
C LEU A 159 9.13 -7.72 6.95
N TRP A 160 8.37 -6.66 6.72
CA TRP A 160 8.83 -5.30 6.98
C TRP A 160 9.11 -5.11 8.45
N LYS A 161 8.23 -5.55 9.34
CA LYS A 161 8.40 -5.43 10.80
C LYS A 161 9.64 -6.18 11.30
N GLU A 162 9.90 -7.37 10.76
CA GLU A 162 10.98 -8.27 11.22
C GLU A 162 12.33 -8.03 10.54
N SER A 163 12.35 -7.48 9.34
CA SER A 163 13.59 -7.27 8.60
C SER A 163 14.38 -6.05 9.09
N ALA A 164 15.64 -5.93 8.67
CA ALA A 164 16.42 -4.71 8.88
C ALA A 164 16.11 -3.62 7.83
N TYR A 165 15.35 -3.95 6.77
CA TYR A 165 15.24 -3.12 5.57
C TYR A 165 14.05 -2.18 5.59
N ASP A 166 14.23 -0.96 5.11
CA ASP A 166 13.15 0.02 4.97
C ASP A 166 13.07 0.61 3.55
N PHE A 167 11.99 1.35 3.29
CA PHE A 167 11.78 2.08 2.05
C PHE A 167 12.78 3.22 1.87
N PHE A 168 13.05 3.57 0.61
CA PHE A 168 13.76 4.79 0.30
C PHE A 168 12.92 6.02 0.68
N SER A 169 13.44 6.84 1.59
CA SER A 169 12.89 8.15 1.92
C SER A 169 13.59 9.24 1.09
N ILE A 170 12.90 9.77 0.09
CA ILE A 170 13.43 10.80 -0.81
C ILE A 170 13.07 12.18 -0.28
N LYS A 171 13.95 12.74 0.56
CA LYS A 171 13.74 14.05 1.19
C LYS A 171 14.24 15.22 0.34
N ALA A 172 15.30 15.01 -0.45
CA ALA A 172 15.90 16.08 -1.24
C ALA A 172 15.14 16.35 -2.54
N ALA A 173 14.76 17.61 -2.77
CA ALA A 173 14.04 18.03 -3.98
C ALA A 173 14.80 17.71 -5.28
N SER A 174 16.14 17.75 -5.26
CA SER A 174 17.00 17.39 -6.40
C SER A 174 16.88 15.90 -6.76
N GLN A 175 16.81 15.02 -5.76
CA GLN A 175 16.62 13.58 -5.94
C GLN A 175 15.22 13.29 -6.48
N ALA A 176 14.18 13.91 -5.89
CA ALA A 176 12.81 13.79 -6.38
C ALA A 176 12.68 14.23 -7.85
N LYS A 177 13.28 15.38 -8.20
CA LYS A 177 13.33 15.88 -9.58
C LYS A 177 14.06 14.93 -10.52
N PHE A 178 15.16 14.34 -10.05
CA PHE A 178 15.91 13.34 -10.82
C PHE A 178 15.07 12.09 -11.09
N ILE A 179 14.46 11.49 -10.06
CA ILE A 179 13.63 10.30 -10.21
C ILE A 179 12.46 10.58 -11.15
N ARG A 180 11.74 11.70 -10.98
CA ARG A 180 10.65 12.10 -11.87
C ARG A 180 11.09 12.16 -13.35
N ARG A 181 12.25 12.74 -13.64
CA ARG A 181 12.81 12.78 -15.00
C ARG A 181 13.09 11.38 -15.55
N GLN A 182 13.68 10.50 -14.73
CA GLN A 182 13.94 9.12 -15.16
C GLN A 182 12.65 8.32 -15.38
N THR A 183 11.65 8.47 -14.50
CA THR A 183 10.35 7.82 -14.68
C THR A 183 9.64 8.28 -15.95
N VAL A 184 9.73 9.58 -16.31
CA VAL A 184 9.16 10.09 -17.57
C VAL A 184 9.85 9.48 -18.79
N ARG A 185 11.19 9.42 -18.77
CA ARG A 185 11.98 8.75 -19.82
C ARG A 185 11.57 7.28 -19.97
N LEU A 186 11.64 6.53 -18.87
CA LEU A 186 11.31 5.10 -18.83
C LEU A 186 9.86 4.84 -19.23
N ASN A 187 8.93 5.74 -18.93
CA ASN A 187 7.54 5.59 -19.35
C ASN A 187 7.39 5.53 -20.87
N ALA A 188 8.04 6.46 -21.59
CA ALA A 188 8.01 6.46 -23.04
C ALA A 188 8.65 5.19 -23.63
N GLU A 189 9.75 4.73 -23.04
CA GLU A 189 10.42 3.49 -23.46
C GLU A 189 9.57 2.25 -23.15
N TRP A 190 8.92 2.17 -21.99
CA TRP A 190 8.00 1.08 -21.64
C TRP A 190 6.80 1.01 -22.58
N GLU A 191 6.17 2.14 -22.90
CA GLU A 191 5.06 2.17 -23.85
C GLU A 191 5.48 1.59 -25.21
N ALA A 192 6.65 2.01 -25.74
CA ALA A 192 7.17 1.50 -27.00
C ALA A 192 7.45 -0.02 -26.98
N GLU A 193 8.09 -0.51 -25.91
CA GLU A 193 8.38 -1.94 -25.73
C GLU A 193 7.10 -2.76 -25.57
N LEU A 194 6.13 -2.27 -24.78
CA LEU A 194 4.83 -2.93 -24.59
C LEU A 194 4.02 -2.99 -25.89
N ASP A 195 4.07 -1.96 -26.73
CA ASP A 195 3.45 -1.94 -28.06
C ASP A 195 4.13 -2.95 -29.00
N GLY A 196 5.45 -3.07 -28.94
CA GLY A 196 6.22 -4.09 -29.67
C GLY A 196 5.87 -5.51 -29.24
N MET A 197 5.74 -5.74 -27.92
CA MET A 197 5.32 -7.03 -27.37
C MET A 197 3.88 -7.37 -27.76
N ARG A 198 2.96 -6.40 -27.74
CA ARG A 198 1.57 -6.61 -28.14
C ARG A 198 1.43 -7.05 -29.61
N LYS A 199 2.32 -6.58 -30.49
CA LYS A 199 2.34 -6.95 -31.92
C LYS A 199 2.98 -8.32 -32.17
N SER A 200 3.97 -8.69 -31.36
CA SER A 200 4.77 -9.91 -31.57
C SER A 200 4.27 -11.13 -30.79
N MET A 201 3.62 -10.92 -29.64
CA MET A 201 3.05 -11.99 -28.82
C MET A 201 1.62 -12.31 -29.24
N LYS A 202 1.19 -13.56 -29.03
CA LYS A 202 -0.23 -13.91 -29.11
C LYS A 202 -1.00 -13.18 -28.01
N GLN A 203 -2.25 -12.85 -28.28
CA GLN A 203 -3.09 -12.09 -27.35
C GLN A 203 -3.21 -12.75 -25.97
N ASP A 204 -3.37 -14.08 -25.94
CA ASP A 204 -3.51 -14.81 -24.68
C ASP A 204 -2.20 -14.86 -23.89
N ASP A 205 -1.06 -15.03 -24.57
CA ASP A 205 0.27 -14.95 -23.93
C ASP A 205 0.53 -13.57 -23.33
N TYR A 206 0.14 -12.51 -24.04
CA TYR A 206 0.26 -11.14 -23.55
C TYR A 206 -0.63 -10.92 -22.31
N LYS A 207 -1.89 -11.36 -22.36
CA LYS A 207 -2.81 -11.27 -21.22
C LYS A 207 -2.30 -12.04 -20.01
N ALA A 208 -1.78 -13.24 -20.21
CA ALA A 208 -1.28 -14.07 -19.11
C ALA A 208 -0.01 -13.48 -18.48
N ARG A 209 0.92 -12.98 -19.28
CA ARG A 209 2.28 -12.64 -18.81
C ARG A 209 2.52 -11.16 -18.54
N VAL A 210 1.74 -10.25 -19.12
CA VAL A 210 1.99 -8.79 -19.07
C VAL A 210 0.93 -8.06 -18.25
N VAL A 211 -0.34 -8.36 -18.49
CA VAL A 211 -1.47 -7.69 -17.83
C VAL A 211 -1.46 -7.76 -16.29
N PRO A 212 -0.93 -8.82 -15.62
CA PRO A 212 -0.94 -8.86 -14.16
C PRO A 212 -0.19 -7.70 -13.49
N TRP A 213 0.87 -7.18 -14.10
CA TRP A 213 1.71 -6.15 -13.48
C TRP A 213 1.77 -4.84 -14.28
N VAL A 214 1.37 -4.83 -15.54
CA VAL A 214 1.20 -3.59 -16.32
C VAL A 214 -0.01 -2.80 -15.84
N GLY A 215 0.15 -1.47 -15.74
CA GLY A 215 -0.85 -0.63 -15.09
C GLY A 215 -0.87 -0.81 -13.58
N VAL A 216 0.12 -1.51 -13.00
CA VAL A 216 0.34 -1.61 -11.55
C VAL A 216 1.76 -1.19 -11.21
N LEU A 217 2.75 -2.00 -11.57
CA LEU A 217 4.16 -1.76 -11.26
C LEU A 217 4.82 -0.78 -12.23
N ILE A 218 4.39 -0.81 -13.49
CA ILE A 218 4.78 0.17 -14.50
C ILE A 218 3.53 0.82 -15.10
N PRO A 219 3.65 2.04 -15.65
CA PRO A 219 2.55 2.62 -16.41
C PRO A 219 2.20 1.75 -17.63
N GLY A 220 0.95 1.84 -18.06
CA GLY A 220 0.39 1.11 -19.19
C GLY A 220 -0.98 1.67 -19.52
N ARG A 221 -1.42 1.53 -20.77
CA ARG A 221 -2.68 2.13 -21.23
C ARG A 221 -3.88 1.32 -20.74
N VAL A 222 -4.99 2.01 -20.47
CA VAL A 222 -6.25 1.42 -19.95
C VAL A 222 -6.89 0.43 -20.95
N ASP A 223 -6.63 0.57 -22.25
CA ASP A 223 -7.08 -0.35 -23.30
C ASP A 223 -6.33 -1.69 -23.31
N GLN A 224 -5.30 -1.87 -22.47
CA GLN A 224 -4.59 -3.14 -22.26
C GLN A 224 -5.39 -4.14 -21.39
N GLY A 225 -6.72 -3.97 -21.32
CA GLY A 225 -7.65 -5.00 -20.88
C GLY A 225 -8.15 -4.89 -19.44
N ARG A 226 -7.88 -3.80 -18.72
CA ARG A 226 -8.40 -3.58 -17.37
C ARG A 226 -9.37 -2.40 -17.30
N ARG A 227 -10.62 -2.70 -16.99
CA ARG A 227 -11.44 -1.77 -16.23
C ARG A 227 -10.73 -1.57 -14.90
N VAL A 228 -10.10 -0.42 -14.71
CA VAL A 228 -9.80 0.05 -13.36
C VAL A 228 -11.14 0.01 -12.64
N VAL A 229 -11.30 -0.89 -11.68
CA VAL A 229 -12.42 -0.83 -10.74
C VAL A 229 -12.15 0.42 -9.93
N GLY A 230 -12.59 1.56 -10.48
CA GLY A 230 -12.57 2.81 -9.77
C GLY A 230 -13.33 2.59 -8.48
N ILE A 231 -12.71 2.97 -7.37
CA ILE A 231 -13.32 3.03 -6.04
C ILE A 231 -14.60 3.92 -6.06
N ASN A 232 -14.83 4.65 -7.17
CA ASN A 232 -16.00 5.47 -7.47
C ASN A 232 -17.20 4.72 -8.09
N ALA A 233 -17.21 3.38 -8.19
CA ALA A 233 -18.44 2.66 -8.50
C ALA A 233 -19.32 2.61 -7.24
N GLY A 234 -19.93 3.75 -6.91
CA GLY A 234 -20.99 3.84 -5.93
C GLY A 234 -22.05 2.78 -6.21
N ALA A 235 -22.56 2.22 -5.11
CA ALA A 235 -23.65 1.27 -5.06
C ALA A 235 -24.76 1.59 -6.09
N ARG A 236 -24.70 0.94 -7.24
CA ARG A 236 -25.84 0.80 -8.14
C ARG A 236 -26.03 -0.68 -8.41
N GLY A 237 -26.97 -1.22 -7.64
CA GLY A 237 -27.68 -2.48 -7.77
C GLY A 237 -27.13 -3.49 -8.78
N ALA A 238 -26.47 -4.51 -8.26
CA ALA A 238 -26.47 -5.83 -8.87
C ALA A 238 -27.22 -6.77 -7.92
N ASN A 239 -28.54 -6.88 -8.13
CA ASN A 239 -29.32 -8.01 -7.63
C ASN A 239 -28.75 -9.27 -8.28
N ASN A 240 -27.86 -9.97 -7.58
CA ASN A 240 -27.49 -11.32 -7.97
C ASN A 240 -27.73 -12.25 -6.79
N THR A 241 -28.89 -12.90 -6.85
CA THR A 241 -29.35 -13.96 -5.96
C THR A 241 -28.52 -15.21 -6.18
N GLY A 242 -27.33 -15.25 -5.59
CA GLY A 242 -26.54 -16.46 -5.38
C GLY A 242 -26.66 -16.88 -3.93
N LYS A 243 -27.56 -17.83 -3.63
CA LYS A 243 -27.64 -18.48 -2.31
C LYS A 243 -26.34 -19.23 -2.06
N GLN A 244 -25.51 -18.70 -1.16
CA GLN A 244 -24.46 -19.46 -0.50
C GLN A 244 -24.83 -19.54 0.98
N ASP A 245 -25.38 -20.69 1.36
CA ASP A 245 -25.70 -21.06 2.74
C ASP A 245 -24.39 -21.17 3.54
N VAL A 246 -23.89 -20.04 4.03
CA VAL A 246 -22.96 -20.02 5.16
C VAL A 246 -23.81 -19.89 6.40
N ARG A 247 -24.13 -21.04 7.02
CA ARG A 247 -24.65 -21.11 8.39
C ARG A 247 -23.53 -20.67 9.33
N ASP A 248 -23.33 -19.36 9.43
CA ASP A 248 -22.51 -18.78 10.48
C ASP A 248 -23.37 -18.73 11.75
N LYS A 249 -23.03 -19.59 12.70
CA LYS A 249 -23.60 -19.58 14.06
C LYS A 249 -22.95 -18.43 14.83
N SER A 250 -23.25 -17.19 14.48
CA SER A 250 -22.95 -16.07 15.35
C SER A 250 -24.08 -15.95 16.37
N ASN A 251 -23.73 -16.23 17.63
CA ASN A 251 -24.51 -15.81 18.77
C ASN A 251 -24.81 -14.32 18.62
N VAL A 252 -26.09 -14.00 18.46
CA VAL A 252 -26.59 -12.62 18.43
C VAL A 252 -26.34 -12.05 19.82
N GLU A 253 -25.19 -11.39 20.02
CA GLU A 253 -25.03 -10.40 21.08
C GLU A 253 -26.02 -9.28 20.75
N GLU A 254 -27.25 -9.44 21.23
CA GLU A 254 -28.32 -8.45 21.07
C GLU A 254 -27.88 -7.10 21.64
N GLY A 255 -27.73 -6.12 20.76
CA GLY A 255 -28.03 -4.73 21.09
C GLY A 255 -26.88 -3.75 21.32
N ARG A 256 -25.60 -4.16 21.25
CA ARG A 256 -24.48 -3.21 21.40
C ARG A 256 -23.91 -2.78 20.06
N ASN A 257 -24.04 -1.49 19.76
CA ASN A 257 -23.43 -0.87 18.59
C ASN A 257 -21.91 -0.70 18.84
N LYS A 258 -21.13 -1.71 18.45
CA LYS A 258 -19.67 -1.75 18.64
C LYS A 258 -18.96 -0.57 17.94
N LEU A 259 -19.49 -0.09 16.81
CA LEU A 259 -18.95 1.08 16.10
C LEU A 259 -19.12 2.36 16.93
N LEU A 260 -20.28 2.54 17.57
CA LEU A 260 -20.52 3.66 18.47
C LEU A 260 -19.62 3.59 19.71
N GLU A 261 -19.48 2.40 20.31
CA GLU A 261 -18.57 2.18 21.44
C GLU A 261 -17.12 2.53 21.07
N ALA A 262 -16.64 2.07 19.92
CA ALA A 262 -15.31 2.37 19.39
C ALA A 262 -15.14 3.87 19.08
N LEU A 263 -16.17 4.52 18.52
CA LEU A 263 -16.16 5.97 18.30
C LEU A 263 -15.98 6.72 19.62
N MET A 264 -16.65 6.28 20.69
CA MET A 264 -16.63 6.92 22.00
C MET A 264 -15.33 6.74 22.79
N VAL A 265 -14.41 5.84 22.37
CA VAL A 265 -13.08 5.75 22.99
C VAL A 265 -12.40 7.13 22.91
N PRO A 266 -11.90 7.70 24.03
CA PRO A 266 -11.30 9.02 24.02
C PRO A 266 -10.18 9.15 22.99
N LEU A 267 -10.13 10.32 22.34
CA LEU A 267 -8.99 10.70 21.54
C LEU A 267 -8.15 11.64 22.39
N ASP A 268 -6.94 11.21 22.76
CA ASP A 268 -6.04 12.05 23.53
C ASP A 268 -5.71 13.32 22.73
N GLU A 269 -5.83 14.48 23.37
CA GLU A 269 -5.42 15.74 22.78
C GLU A 269 -3.89 15.77 22.80
N MET A 270 -3.30 15.40 21.66
CA MET A 270 -1.86 15.35 21.56
C MET A 270 -1.27 16.75 21.45
N GLU A 271 -0.58 17.16 22.50
CA GLU A 271 0.51 18.14 22.39
C GLU A 271 1.70 17.40 21.76
N VAL A 272 1.74 17.37 20.43
CA VAL A 272 2.82 16.71 19.71
C VAL A 272 4.06 17.59 19.85
N ASP A 273 5.00 17.15 20.68
CA ASP A 273 6.35 17.69 20.69
C ASP A 273 7.10 17.13 19.47
N VAL A 274 6.96 17.82 18.34
CA VAL A 274 7.44 17.39 17.01
C VAL A 274 8.97 17.18 16.98
N ASP A 275 9.70 17.77 17.93
CA ASP A 275 11.15 17.81 17.92
C ASP A 275 11.82 16.58 18.59
N GLY A 276 11.06 15.73 19.31
CA GLY A 276 11.63 14.67 20.15
C GLY A 276 11.62 13.23 19.60
N GLN A 277 10.76 12.90 18.63
CA GLN A 277 10.48 11.49 18.28
C GLN A 277 11.34 10.88 17.16
N SER A 278 12.42 11.54 16.74
CA SER A 278 13.41 10.92 15.83
C SER A 278 14.38 10.01 16.57
N GLY A 279 13.86 9.09 17.40
CA GLY A 279 14.59 7.91 17.85
C GLY A 279 14.79 7.00 16.65
N SER A 280 15.68 7.38 15.73
CA SER A 280 15.93 6.61 14.51
C SER A 280 16.63 5.33 14.93
N ALA A 281 15.86 4.28 15.21
CA ALA A 281 16.35 2.94 14.99
C ALA A 281 16.97 2.94 13.58
N GLN A 282 18.25 2.57 13.52
CA GLN A 282 19.02 2.61 12.29
C GLN A 282 18.51 1.48 11.38
N TYR A 283 17.43 1.74 10.65
CA TYR A 283 16.97 0.84 9.62
C TYR A 283 17.86 0.98 8.39
N GLU A 284 18.15 -0.14 7.74
CA GLU A 284 18.98 -0.18 6.56
C GLU A 284 18.14 0.01 5.30
N LEU A 285 18.69 0.67 4.30
CA LEU A 285 18.12 0.63 2.95
C LEU A 285 18.61 -0.64 2.26
N VAL A 286 17.81 -1.19 1.33
CA VAL A 286 18.19 -2.36 0.52
C VAL A 286 19.53 -2.18 -0.21
N CYS A 287 19.90 -0.94 -0.51
CA CYS A 287 21.25 -0.50 -0.86
C CYS A 287 21.39 1.01 -0.60
N LYS A 288 22.59 1.57 -0.80
CA LYS A 288 22.77 3.03 -0.73
C LYS A 288 21.93 3.74 -1.79
N LEU A 289 21.26 4.83 -1.42
CA LEU A 289 20.40 5.59 -2.35
C LEU A 289 21.12 6.03 -3.65
N PRO A 290 22.38 6.53 -3.62
CA PRO A 290 23.11 6.83 -4.86
C PRO A 290 23.24 5.65 -5.82
N ALA A 291 23.41 4.43 -5.30
CA ALA A 291 23.47 3.22 -6.12
C ALA A 291 22.12 2.88 -6.75
N ALA A 292 21.02 3.03 -6.00
CA ALA A 292 19.67 2.86 -6.52
C ALA A 292 19.34 3.88 -7.63
N LEU A 293 19.72 5.15 -7.43
CA LEU A 293 19.57 6.20 -8.44
C LEU A 293 20.42 5.92 -9.70
N ALA A 294 21.64 5.41 -9.53
CA ALA A 294 22.49 5.01 -10.63
C ALA A 294 21.90 3.82 -11.41
N ALA A 295 21.34 2.82 -10.71
CA ALA A 295 20.62 1.72 -11.35
C ALA A 295 19.43 2.25 -12.17
N LEU A 296 18.57 3.08 -11.59
CA LEU A 296 17.42 3.67 -12.31
C LEU A 296 17.84 4.49 -13.54
N LYS A 297 18.98 5.19 -13.46
CA LYS A 297 19.53 5.95 -14.58
C LYS A 297 19.96 5.05 -15.74
N ASN A 298 20.63 3.95 -15.41
CA ASN A 298 21.36 3.14 -16.38
C ASN A 298 20.52 1.99 -16.94
N MET A 299 19.42 1.62 -16.28
CA MET A 299 18.51 0.60 -16.80
C MET A 299 17.69 1.13 -17.98
N SER A 300 17.49 0.25 -18.96
CA SER A 300 16.52 0.42 -20.04
C SER A 300 15.17 -0.18 -19.67
N ALA A 301 14.10 0.31 -20.31
CA ALA A 301 12.77 -0.31 -20.18
C ALA A 301 12.77 -1.81 -20.49
N LYS A 302 13.50 -2.22 -21.54
CA LYS A 302 13.62 -3.61 -21.97
C LYS A 302 14.17 -4.53 -20.88
N GLU A 303 15.24 -4.11 -20.19
CA GLU A 303 15.85 -4.88 -19.09
C GLU A 303 14.88 -4.99 -17.91
N MET A 304 14.19 -3.89 -17.57
CA MET A 304 13.19 -3.87 -16.50
C MET A 304 12.00 -4.77 -16.80
N LEU A 305 11.51 -4.78 -18.04
CA LEU A 305 10.45 -5.69 -18.47
C LEU A 305 10.91 -7.16 -18.41
N ALA A 306 12.13 -7.45 -18.86
CA ALA A 306 12.70 -8.80 -18.77
C ALA A 306 12.87 -9.27 -17.32
N ALA A 307 13.12 -8.36 -16.36
CA ALA A 307 13.07 -8.67 -14.95
C ALA A 307 11.65 -8.98 -14.48
N LEU A 308 10.67 -8.15 -14.82
CA LEU A 308 9.26 -8.34 -14.44
C LEU A 308 8.72 -9.69 -14.94
N PHE A 309 9.01 -10.08 -16.19
CA PHE A 309 8.63 -11.40 -16.74
C PHE A 309 9.24 -12.61 -16.03
N ARG A 310 10.35 -12.43 -15.30
CA ARG A 310 10.97 -13.50 -14.52
C ARG A 310 10.37 -13.59 -13.11
N MET A 311 9.72 -12.52 -12.65
CA MET A 311 9.20 -12.40 -11.29
C MET A 311 7.70 -12.73 -11.21
N PHE A 312 6.94 -12.43 -12.27
CA PHE A 312 5.49 -12.60 -12.38
C PHE A 312 5.12 -13.37 -13.65
#